data_AF-A0A2V5REY5-F1
#
_entry.id   AF-A0A2V5REY5-F1
#
_cell.length_a   1.000
_cell.length_b   1.000
_cell.length_c   1.000
_cell.angle_alpha   90.00
_cell.angle_beta   90.00
_cell.angle_gamma   90.00
#
_symmetry.space_group_name_H-M   'P 1'
#
loop_
_entity.id
_entity.type
_entity.pdbx_description
1 polymer ?
#
loop_
_entity_poly.entity_id
_entity_poly.type
_entity_poly.pdbx_seq_one_letter_code
_entity_poly.pdbx_strand_id
1 'polypeptide(L)'
;MNQALKWKLIAGFILVFVAGGISGAFLGGLYARHLFFGFHQPEKIGARMKDRLRAELDLTPEQVAKISPIIDKTALQLREIRQETARRVHETIAE
;
A
#
# COMPACT_ATOMS: atom_id res chain seq x y z
N MET A 1 -30.51 -37.12 -17.66
CA MET A 1 -30.65 -36.13 -16.56
C MET A 1 -31.75 -35.15 -16.90
N ASN A 2 -32.70 -34.92 -15.99
CA ASN A 2 -33.78 -33.95 -16.16
C ASN A 2 -33.21 -32.54 -16.41
N GLN A 3 -33.76 -31.82 -17.38
CA GLN A 3 -33.37 -30.44 -17.72
C GLN A 3 -33.50 -29.50 -16.52
N ALA A 4 -34.49 -29.73 -15.65
CA ALA A 4 -34.66 -28.97 -14.41
C ALA A 4 -33.49 -29.20 -13.42
N LEU A 5 -32.92 -30.41 -13.38
CA LEU A 5 -31.77 -30.71 -12.51
C LEU A 5 -30.49 -30.01 -13.02
N LYS A 6 -30.30 -29.96 -14.35
CA LYS A 6 -29.17 -29.23 -14.97
C LYS A 6 -29.20 -27.75 -14.62
N TRP A 7 -30.35 -27.09 -14.75
CA TRP A 7 -30.50 -25.67 -14.43
C TRP A 7 -30.30 -25.35 -12.95
N LYS A 8 -30.74 -26.23 -12.04
CA LYS A 8 -30.47 -26.08 -10.60
C LYS A 8 -28.98 -26.16 -10.28
N LEU A 9 -28.25 -27.07 -10.92
CA LEU A 9 -26.80 -27.18 -10.75
C LEU A 9 -26.07 -25.94 -11.27
N ILE A 10 -26.43 -25.46 -12.47
CA ILE A 10 -25.85 -24.24 -13.06
C ILE A 10 -26.09 -23.04 -12.13
N ALA A 11 -27.31 -22.86 -11.64
CA ALA A 11 -27.64 -21.79 -10.70
C ALA A 11 -26.82 -21.89 -9.40
N GLY A 12 -26.63 -23.11 -8.88
CA GLY A 12 -25.78 -23.35 -7.71
C GLY A 12 -24.32 -22.97 -7.93
N PHE A 13 -23.72 -23.34 -9.08
CA PHE A 13 -22.35 -22.95 -9.40
C PHE A 13 -22.19 -21.45 -9.55
N ILE A 14 -23.14 -20.77 -10.20
CA ILE A 14 -23.14 -19.31 -10.32
C ILE A 14 -23.20 -18.66 -8.94
N LEU A 15 -24.06 -19.15 -8.05
CA LEU A 15 -24.19 -18.62 -6.69
C LEU A 15 -22.87 -18.74 -5.93
N VAL A 16 -22.23 -19.91 -5.95
CA VAL A 16 -20.94 -20.14 -5.28
C VAL A 16 -19.85 -19.24 -5.88
N PHE A 17 -19.81 -19.11 -7.20
CA PHE A 17 -18.84 -18.25 -7.88
C PHE A 17 -19.00 -16.78 -7.48
N VAL A 18 -20.24 -16.27 -7.48
CA VAL A 18 -20.53 -14.89 -7.07
C VAL A 18 -20.18 -14.68 -5.60
N ALA A 19 -20.55 -15.60 -4.72
CA ALA A 19 -20.19 -15.52 -3.29
C ALA A 19 -18.67 -15.53 -3.08
N GLY A 20 -17.95 -16.39 -3.81
CA GLY A 20 -16.48 -16.44 -3.79
C GLY A 20 -15.84 -15.16 -4.33
N GLY A 21 -16.37 -14.62 -5.44
CA GLY A 21 -15.90 -13.38 -6.05
C GLY A 21 -16.09 -12.17 -5.12
N ILE A 22 -17.26 -12.03 -4.49
CA ILE A 22 -17.53 -10.96 -3.52
C ILE A 22 -16.62 -11.10 -2.30
N SER A 23 -16.50 -12.32 -1.74
CA SER A 23 -15.66 -12.56 -0.57
C SER A 23 -14.18 -12.30 -0.87
N GLY A 24 -13.70 -12.76 -2.03
CA GLY A 24 -12.33 -12.54 -2.49
C GLY A 24 -12.04 -11.07 -2.78
N ALA A 25 -12.93 -10.35 -3.44
CA ALA A 25 -12.79 -8.92 -3.67
C ALA A 25 -12.84 -8.11 -2.37
N PHE A 26 -13.70 -8.49 -1.42
CA PHE A 26 -13.80 -7.82 -0.12
C PHE A 26 -12.55 -8.05 0.74
N LEU A 27 -12.17 -9.30 0.97
CA LEU A 27 -11.00 -9.65 1.79
C LEU A 27 -9.70 -9.22 1.11
N GLY A 28 -9.56 -9.49 -0.19
CA GLY A 28 -8.41 -9.11 -0.99
C GLY A 28 -8.29 -7.59 -1.11
N GLY A 29 -9.40 -6.87 -1.30
CA GLY A 29 -9.43 -5.41 -1.35
C GLY A 29 -9.02 -4.78 -0.02
N LEU A 30 -9.50 -5.29 1.12
CA LEU A 30 -9.09 -4.83 2.44
C LEU A 30 -7.60 -5.10 2.72
N TYR A 31 -7.11 -6.29 2.34
CA TYR A 31 -5.71 -6.67 2.56
C TYR A 31 -4.74 -5.89 1.65
N ALA A 32 -5.08 -5.75 0.38
CA ALA A 32 -4.36 -4.91 -0.57
C ALA A 32 -4.34 -3.46 -0.08
N ARG A 33 -5.48 -2.92 0.37
CA ARG A 33 -5.55 -1.60 0.99
C ARG A 33 -4.58 -1.50 2.17
N HIS A 34 -4.59 -2.45 3.10
CA HIS A 34 -3.69 -2.40 4.26
C HIS A 34 -2.20 -2.42 3.88
N LEU A 35 -1.80 -3.27 2.93
CA LEU A 35 -0.42 -3.34 2.44
C LEU A 35 -0.04 -2.09 1.65
N PHE A 36 -0.83 -1.66 0.68
CA PHE A 36 -0.55 -0.47 -0.13
C PHE A 36 -0.48 0.80 0.75
N PHE A 37 -1.41 1.00 1.68
CA PHE A 37 -1.41 2.15 2.59
C PHE A 37 -0.33 2.06 3.68
N GLY A 38 0.10 0.86 4.11
CA GLY A 38 1.16 0.68 5.10
C GLY A 38 2.57 1.03 4.57
N PHE A 39 2.82 0.73 3.29
CA PHE A 39 4.10 1.00 2.62
C PHE A 39 4.18 2.39 1.95
N HIS A 40 3.03 3.02 1.64
CA HIS A 40 2.96 4.31 0.93
C HIS A 40 2.40 5.45 1.78
N GLN A 41 2.92 5.66 2.98
CA GLN A 41 2.76 6.95 3.67
C GLN A 41 4.07 7.74 3.53
N PRO A 42 4.35 8.34 2.35
CA PRO A 42 5.56 9.14 2.14
C PRO A 42 5.64 10.31 3.14
N GLU A 43 4.48 10.81 3.58
CA GLU A 43 4.36 11.85 4.60
C GLU A 43 4.96 11.44 5.96
N LYS A 44 5.05 10.14 6.25
CA LYS A 44 5.61 9.63 7.52
C LYS A 44 7.09 9.28 7.44
N ILE A 45 7.73 9.37 6.28
CA ILE A 45 9.16 9.03 6.13
C ILE A 45 10.02 9.96 6.98
N GLY A 46 9.80 11.28 6.89
CA GLY A 46 10.53 12.26 7.69
C GLY A 46 10.33 12.05 9.19
N ALA A 47 9.10 11.79 9.63
CA ALA A 47 8.80 11.49 11.04
C ALA A 47 9.53 10.23 11.52
N ARG A 48 9.45 9.12 10.77
CA ARG A 48 10.16 7.87 11.11
C ARG A 48 11.68 8.05 11.15
N MET A 49 12.26 8.87 10.26
CA MET A 49 13.69 9.18 10.29
C MET A 49 14.07 9.96 11.54
N LYS A 50 13.26 10.95 11.94
CA LYS A 50 13.48 11.73 13.17
C LYS A 50 13.37 10.83 14.40
N ASP A 51 12.33 10.00 14.49
CA ASP A 51 12.11 9.08 15.61
C ASP A 51 13.25 8.09 15.75
N ARG A 52 13.71 7.54 14.62
CA ARG A 52 14.85 6.62 14.58
C ARG A 52 16.14 7.28 15.04
N LEU A 53 16.48 8.45 14.49
CA LEU A 53 17.69 9.18 14.88
C LEU A 53 17.64 9.64 16.33
N ARG A 54 16.47 10.05 16.81
CA ARG A 54 16.27 10.39 18.21
C ARG A 54 16.56 9.20 19.12
N ALA A 55 16.06 8.01 18.77
CA ALA A 55 16.26 6.80 19.57
C ALA A 55 17.69 6.26 19.50
N GLU A 56 18.31 6.26 18.31
CA GLU A 56 19.66 5.71 18.11
C GLU A 56 20.76 6.62 18.67
N LEU A 57 20.53 7.94 18.75
CA LEU A 57 21.53 8.92 19.18
C LEU A 57 21.17 9.65 20.49
N ASP A 58 20.07 9.25 21.14
CA ASP A 58 19.52 9.87 22.36
C ASP A 58 19.40 11.41 22.24
N LEU A 59 18.77 11.87 21.16
CA LEU A 59 18.70 13.30 20.85
C LEU A 59 17.70 14.04 21.75
N THR A 60 18.11 15.21 22.25
CA THR A 60 17.20 16.14 22.92
C THR A 60 16.19 16.75 21.92
N PRO A 61 15.04 17.28 22.39
CA PRO A 61 14.09 17.96 21.51
C PRO A 61 14.71 19.09 20.69
N GLU A 62 15.64 19.84 21.27
CA GLU A 62 16.35 20.95 20.60
C GLU A 62 17.27 20.44 19.49
N GLN A 63 17.94 19.29 19.71
CA GLN A 63 18.78 18.67 18.68
C GLN A 63 17.93 18.12 17.52
N VAL A 64 16.78 17.49 17.84
CA VAL A 64 15.82 17.05 16.82
C VAL A 64 15.28 18.24 16.01
N ALA A 65 15.03 19.38 16.66
CA ALA A 65 14.61 20.60 15.98
C ALA A 65 15.68 21.12 15.01
N LYS A 66 16.97 21.05 15.37
CA LYS A 66 18.08 21.47 14.49
C LYS A 66 18.22 20.59 13.24
N ILE A 67 18.04 19.28 13.37
CA ILE A 67 18.17 18.35 12.23
C ILE A 67 16.88 18.22 11.41
N SER A 68 15.74 18.67 11.94
CA SER A 68 14.45 18.53 11.29
C SER A 68 14.40 19.09 9.86
N PRO A 69 14.89 20.30 9.56
CA PRO A 69 14.88 20.84 8.20
C PRO A 69 15.68 19.99 7.20
N ILE A 70 16.78 19.37 7.65
CA ILE A 70 17.61 18.49 6.82
C ILE A 70 16.82 17.23 6.49
N ILE A 71 16.23 16.59 7.50
CA ILE A 71 15.43 15.37 7.33
C ILE A 71 14.20 15.64 6.47
N ASP A 72 13.53 16.76 6.67
CA ASP A 72 12.33 17.12 5.90
C ASP A 72 12.66 17.34 4.42
N LYS A 73 13.78 18.02 4.13
CA LYS A 73 14.29 18.15 2.76
C LYS A 73 14.62 16.78 2.15
N THR A 74 15.32 15.91 2.88
CA THR A 74 15.65 14.56 2.40
C THR A 74 14.39 13.72 2.14
N ALA A 75 13.37 13.82 3.00
CA ALA A 75 12.11 13.13 2.81
C ALA A 75 11.39 13.59 1.53
N LEU A 76 11.43 14.89 1.20
CA LEU A 76 10.90 15.41 -0.05
C LEU A 76 11.66 14.87 -1.28
N GLN A 77 12.99 14.85 -1.24
CA GLN A 77 13.82 14.30 -2.33
C GLN A 77 13.55 12.81 -2.54
N LEU A 78 13.44 12.03 -1.46
CA LEU A 78 13.08 10.62 -1.53
C LEU A 78 11.68 10.41 -2.14
N ARG A 79 10.74 11.32 -1.89
CA ARG A 79 9.41 11.28 -2.50
C ARG A 79 9.49 11.50 -4.02
N GLU A 80 10.27 12.48 -4.47
CA GLU A 80 10.49 12.75 -5.89
C GLU A 80 11.11 11.55 -6.61
N ILE A 81 12.18 10.97 -6.06
CA ILE A 81 12.84 9.77 -6.61
C ILE A 81 11.86 8.61 -6.73
N ARG A 82 11.00 8.39 -5.72
CA ARG A 82 9.98 7.32 -5.76
C ARG A 82 8.95 7.57 -6.85
N GLN A 83 8.48 8.80 -7.02
CA GLN A 83 7.52 9.14 -8.06
C GLN A 83 8.12 8.95 -9.47
N GLU A 84 9.36 9.40 -9.67
CA GLU A 84 10.07 9.22 -10.92
C GLU A 84 10.27 7.74 -11.24
N THR A 85 10.72 6.96 -10.25
CA THR A 85 10.95 5.52 -10.41
C THR A 85 9.66 4.78 -10.74
N ALA A 86 8.57 5.09 -10.03
CA ALA A 86 7.26 4.49 -10.30
C ALA A 86 6.76 4.80 -11.73
N ARG A 87 6.95 6.03 -12.19
CA ARG A 87 6.65 6.42 -13.58
C ARG A 87 7.48 5.62 -14.58
N ARG A 88 8.79 5.52 -14.38
CA ARG A 88 9.68 4.77 -15.28
C ARG A 88 9.32 3.29 -15.36
N VAL A 89 9.00 2.67 -14.21
CA VAL A 89 8.54 1.27 -14.18
C VAL A 89 7.24 1.10 -14.96
N HIS A 90 6.29 2.04 -14.79
CA HIS A 90 5.03 2.00 -15.54
C HIS A 90 5.25 2.13 -17.05
N GLU A 91 6.10 3.07 -17.47
CA GLU A 91 6.49 3.26 -18.88
C GLU A 91 7.07 1.96 -19.47
N THR A 92 8.00 1.30 -18.78
CA THR A 92 8.60 0.03 -19.23
C THR A 92 7.62 -1.13 -19.31
N ILE A 93 6.58 -1.17 -18.46
CA ILE A 93 5.57 -2.25 -18.49
C ILE A 93 4.51 -2.00 -19.58
N ALA A 94 4.32 -0.74 -19.98
CA ALA A 94 3.32 -0.35 -20.97
C ALA A 94 3.82 -0.46 -22.42
N GLU A 95 5.13 -0.63 -22.63
CA GLU A 95 5.76 -1.02 -23.92
C GLU A 95 5.52 -2.51 -24.25
#